data_AF-A0AAU5G2U7-F1
#
_entry.id   AF-A0AAU5G2U7-F1
#
_cell.length_a   1.000
_cell.length_b   1.000
_cell.length_c   1.000
_cell.angle_alpha   90.00
_cell.angle_beta   90.00
_cell.angle_gamma   90.00
#
_symmetry.space_group_name_H-M   'P 1'
#
loop_
_entity.id
_entity.type
_entity.pdbx_description
1 polymer ?
#
loop_
_entity_poly.entity_id
_entity_poly.type
_entity_poly.pdbx_seq_one_letter_code
_entity_poly.pdbx_strand_id
1 'polypeptide(L)'
;MQEGLSVHALPRGRIPQIDHDSIRSLNHNILPALCHKSGVPQTDSRGALTSHRARATIATQLLNAREPLTLNDLQQWLGHKHPASTRYYAAILQRTLTAAYKKADYFARNVRTIQVLIDRESILTGAAAGGEQPWKHYDLGDGYCSYDFLAKCPHRLACARCPFYVPKQSTRGQLLAVKDGIDQMLEQLDLTNDEREALEGDREAVTALAERLADTPTPAGPTPRELGTSDSFIPLTQLIKTITPPNEEDPQ
;
A
#
# COMPACT_ATOMS: atom_id res chain seq x y z
N MET A 1 15.77 42.20 -0.13
CA MET A 1 15.58 42.78 -1.48
C MET A 1 15.00 41.70 -2.36
N GLN A 2 13.68 41.75 -2.57
CA GLN A 2 12.95 40.90 -3.50
C GLN A 2 13.01 41.58 -4.87
N GLU A 3 13.72 40.99 -5.84
CA GLU A 3 13.57 41.39 -7.24
C GLU A 3 12.42 40.60 -7.85
N GLY A 4 11.31 41.30 -8.07
CA GLY A 4 10.14 40.78 -8.77
C GLY A 4 10.45 40.62 -10.26
N LEU A 5 10.39 39.38 -10.75
CA LEU A 5 10.34 39.11 -12.18
C LEU A 5 9.00 39.60 -12.73
N SER A 6 9.01 40.78 -13.34
CA SER A 6 7.88 41.33 -14.09
C SER A 6 7.69 40.50 -15.37
N VAL A 7 6.69 39.63 -15.37
CA VAL A 7 6.19 38.98 -16.58
C VAL A 7 5.45 40.03 -17.40
N HIS A 8 6.13 40.55 -18.43
CA HIS A 8 5.51 41.39 -19.45
C HIS A 8 4.34 40.63 -20.08
N ALA A 9 3.13 41.16 -19.89
CA ALA A 9 1.93 40.68 -20.55
C ALA A 9 2.09 40.81 -22.08
N LEU A 10 2.11 39.68 -22.78
CA LEU A 10 1.99 39.63 -24.24
C LEU A 10 0.65 40.27 -24.64
N PRO A 11 0.63 41.19 -25.61
CA PRO A 11 -0.61 41.82 -26.06
C PRO A 11 -1.55 40.74 -26.59
N ARG A 12 -2.83 40.81 -26.22
CA ARG A 12 -3.93 40.02 -26.80
C ARG A 12 -4.14 40.43 -28.26
N GLY A 13 -3.20 40.06 -29.12
CA GLY A 13 -3.33 40.16 -30.56
C GLY A 13 -4.39 39.18 -31.03
N ARG A 14 -5.30 39.68 -31.88
CA ARG A 14 -6.22 38.87 -32.67
C ARG A 14 -5.41 37.76 -33.37
N ILE A 15 -5.76 36.49 -33.13
CA ILE A 15 -5.15 35.35 -33.84
C ILE A 15 -5.27 35.65 -35.35
N PRO A 16 -4.16 35.75 -36.09
CA PRO A 16 -4.23 35.97 -37.53
C PRO A 16 -5.02 34.81 -38.14
N GLN A 17 -6.06 35.11 -38.90
CA GLN A 17 -6.74 34.09 -39.70
C GLN A 17 -5.68 33.49 -40.63
N ILE A 18 -5.38 32.21 -40.44
CA ILE A 18 -4.47 31.48 -41.33
C ILE A 18 -5.15 31.43 -42.70
N ASP A 19 -4.52 32.06 -43.68
CA ASP A 19 -4.98 32.06 -45.06
C ASP A 19 -5.03 30.62 -45.61
N HIS A 20 -6.11 30.29 -46.31
CA HIS A 20 -6.35 28.96 -46.89
C HIS A 20 -5.28 28.58 -47.92
N ASP A 21 -4.76 29.56 -48.67
CA ASP A 21 -3.73 29.31 -49.67
C ASP A 21 -2.38 28.95 -49.01
N SER A 22 -2.10 29.55 -47.86
CA SER A 22 -0.94 29.20 -47.03
C SER A 22 -1.00 27.75 -46.53
N ILE A 23 -2.16 27.27 -46.06
CA ILE A 23 -2.33 25.87 -45.62
C ILE A 23 -2.21 24.90 -46.79
N ARG A 24 -2.74 25.29 -47.96
CA ARG A 24 -2.64 24.50 -49.19
C ARG A 24 -1.18 24.34 -49.60
N SER A 25 -0.42 25.43 -49.65
CA SER A 25 1.00 25.42 -50.02
C SER A 25 1.84 24.59 -49.05
N LEU A 26 1.58 24.71 -47.74
CA LEU A 26 2.25 23.91 -46.72
C LEU A 26 2.06 22.39 -46.95
N ASN A 27 0.83 21.96 -47.21
CA ASN A 27 0.51 20.54 -47.36
C ASN A 27 0.90 19.95 -48.72
N HIS A 28 0.86 20.73 -49.81
CA HIS A 28 1.10 20.21 -51.16
C HIS A 28 2.52 20.47 -51.67
N ASN A 29 3.24 21.45 -51.12
CA ASN A 29 4.57 21.82 -51.58
C ASN A 29 5.63 21.55 -50.50
N ILE A 30 5.46 22.16 -49.32
CA ILE A 30 6.52 22.17 -48.29
C ILE A 30 6.66 20.80 -47.62
N LEU A 31 5.56 20.22 -47.14
CA LEU A 31 5.56 18.93 -46.45
C LEU A 31 6.15 17.80 -47.32
N PRO A 32 5.73 17.62 -48.58
CA PRO A 32 6.33 16.63 -49.49
C PRO A 32 7.83 16.81 -49.68
N ALA A 33 8.29 18.06 -49.87
CA ALA A 33 9.71 18.36 -50.03
C ALA A 33 10.52 18.02 -48.76
N LEU A 34 9.99 18.34 -47.58
CA LEU A 34 10.62 18.00 -46.30
C LEU A 34 10.68 16.48 -46.09
N CYS A 35 9.59 15.76 -46.38
CA CYS A 35 9.52 14.31 -46.28
C CYS A 35 10.55 13.64 -47.20
N HIS A 36 10.67 14.11 -48.44
CA HIS A 36 11.67 13.61 -49.38
C HIS A 36 13.09 13.84 -48.86
N LYS A 37 13.38 15.06 -48.38
CA LYS A 37 14.71 15.41 -47.84
C LYS A 37 15.08 14.60 -46.60
N SER A 38 14.11 14.24 -45.76
CA SER A 38 14.33 13.49 -44.52
C SER A 38 14.22 11.97 -44.67
N GLY A 39 13.92 11.45 -45.86
CA GLY A 39 13.69 10.02 -46.10
C GLY A 39 12.42 9.49 -45.42
N VAL A 40 11.47 10.36 -45.06
CA VAL A 40 10.20 9.97 -44.42
C VAL A 40 9.12 9.75 -45.48
N PRO A 41 8.31 8.68 -45.39
CA PRO A 41 7.18 8.47 -46.30
C PRO A 41 6.17 9.61 -46.22
N GLN A 42 5.63 10.05 -47.37
CA GLN A 42 4.59 11.10 -47.41
C GLN A 42 3.20 10.61 -46.93
N THR A 43 3.05 9.31 -46.72
CA THR A 43 1.81 8.65 -46.28
C THR A 43 2.13 7.58 -45.24
N ASP A 44 1.21 7.36 -44.31
CA ASP A 44 1.22 6.21 -43.39
C ASP A 44 -0.06 5.38 -43.54
N SER A 45 -0.28 4.42 -42.64
CA SER A 45 -1.46 3.55 -42.62
C SER A 45 -2.79 4.30 -42.47
N ARG A 46 -2.78 5.60 -42.15
CA ARG A 46 -3.96 6.46 -42.06
C ARG A 46 -4.04 7.49 -43.20
N GLY A 47 -3.21 7.36 -44.22
CA GLY A 47 -3.18 8.23 -45.40
C GLY A 47 -2.07 9.29 -45.37
N ALA A 48 -2.27 10.39 -46.10
CA ALA A 48 -1.25 11.43 -46.29
C ALA A 48 -0.84 12.09 -44.98
N LEU A 49 0.46 12.40 -44.84
CA LEU A 49 0.98 13.24 -43.77
C LEU A 49 0.59 14.69 -44.06
N THR A 50 -0.13 15.31 -43.13
CA THR A 50 -0.57 16.71 -43.26
C THR A 50 -0.17 17.51 -42.03
N SER A 51 -0.15 18.84 -42.16
CA SER A 51 0.13 19.76 -41.07
C SER A 51 -0.86 19.60 -39.91
N HIS A 52 -2.13 19.31 -40.23
CA HIS A 52 -3.15 19.00 -39.24
C HIS A 52 -2.80 17.73 -38.45
N ARG A 53 -2.35 16.67 -39.13
CA ARG A 53 -1.95 15.42 -38.47
C ARG A 53 -0.67 15.56 -37.65
N ALA A 54 0.30 16.33 -38.13
CA ALA A 54 1.50 16.65 -37.36
C ALA A 54 1.14 17.40 -36.07
N ARG A 55 0.25 18.39 -36.16
CA ARG A 55 -0.27 19.13 -35.01
C ARG A 55 -1.01 18.23 -34.02
N ALA A 56 -1.88 17.34 -34.50
CA ALA A 56 -2.58 16.37 -33.64
C ALA A 56 -1.61 15.41 -32.94
N THR A 57 -0.55 15.00 -33.62
CA THR A 57 0.51 14.13 -33.07
C THR A 57 1.23 14.83 -31.92
N ILE A 58 1.69 16.07 -32.12
CA ILE A 58 2.37 16.86 -31.08
C ILE A 58 1.43 17.12 -29.90
N ALA A 59 0.17 17.48 -30.15
CA ALA A 59 -0.81 17.70 -29.10
C ALA A 59 -1.02 16.45 -28.23
N THR A 60 -1.12 15.28 -28.86
CA THR A 60 -1.24 14.00 -28.16
C THR A 60 0.01 13.65 -27.36
N GLN A 61 1.21 13.94 -27.89
CA GLN A 61 2.47 13.73 -27.18
C GLN A 61 2.59 14.63 -25.94
N LEU A 62 2.26 15.92 -26.09
CA LEU A 62 2.28 16.90 -24.99
C LEU A 62 1.27 16.56 -23.88
N LEU A 63 0.08 16.07 -24.24
CA LEU A 63 -0.92 15.62 -23.28
C LEU A 63 -0.53 14.35 -22.52
N ASN A 64 0.36 13.53 -23.10
CA ASN A 64 0.75 12.23 -22.56
C ASN A 64 2.25 12.13 -22.20
N ALA A 65 2.91 13.28 -22.08
CA ALA A 65 4.30 13.36 -21.65
C ALA A 65 4.44 12.88 -20.20
N ARG A 66 5.70 12.66 -19.76
CA ARG A 66 6.00 12.34 -18.35
C ARG A 66 5.47 13.43 -17.41
N GLU A 67 5.61 14.69 -17.83
CA GLU A 67 5.02 15.87 -17.21
C GLU A 67 4.03 16.47 -18.21
N PRO A 68 2.76 16.04 -18.18
CA PRO A 68 1.80 16.40 -19.22
C PRO A 68 1.30 17.83 -19.05
N LEU A 69 1.05 18.52 -20.18
CA LEU A 69 0.29 19.77 -20.14
C LEU A 69 -1.15 19.47 -19.68
N THR A 70 -1.72 20.38 -18.89
CA THR A 70 -3.15 20.30 -18.59
C THR A 70 -3.96 20.54 -19.87
N LEU A 71 -5.23 20.11 -19.89
CA LEU A 71 -6.11 20.35 -21.03
C LEU A 71 -6.25 21.86 -21.34
N ASN A 72 -6.20 22.71 -20.32
CA ASN A 72 -6.28 24.15 -20.45
C ASN A 72 -5.00 24.75 -21.06
N ASP A 73 -3.83 24.31 -20.61
CA ASP A 73 -2.55 24.77 -21.16
C ASP A 73 -2.38 24.29 -22.61
N LEU A 74 -2.81 23.06 -22.90
CA LEU A 74 -2.84 22.52 -24.25
C LEU A 74 -3.82 23.29 -25.15
N GLN A 75 -4.98 23.72 -24.62
CA GLN A 75 -5.92 24.57 -25.35
C GLN A 75 -5.28 25.91 -25.74
N GLN A 76 -4.56 26.55 -24.81
CA GLN A 76 -3.87 27.81 -25.05
C GLN A 76 -2.74 27.64 -26.07
N TRP A 77 -1.94 26.58 -25.95
CA TRP A 77 -0.88 26.26 -26.91
C TRP A 77 -1.42 26.02 -28.33
N LEU A 78 -2.57 25.35 -28.43
CA LEU A 78 -3.29 25.17 -29.70
C LEU A 78 -4.07 26.42 -30.13
N GLY A 79 -4.16 27.49 -29.34
CA GLY A 79 -4.98 28.65 -29.68
C GLY A 79 -6.46 28.31 -29.93
N HIS A 80 -6.96 27.23 -29.32
CA HIS A 80 -8.35 26.82 -29.48
C HIS A 80 -9.27 27.73 -28.67
N LYS A 81 -10.30 28.28 -29.31
CA LYS A 81 -11.30 29.12 -28.64
C LYS A 81 -12.17 28.32 -27.66
N HIS A 82 -12.43 27.05 -27.96
CA HIS A 82 -13.29 26.19 -27.16
C HIS A 82 -12.55 24.92 -26.69
N PRO A 83 -12.71 24.50 -25.43
CA PRO A 83 -12.04 23.32 -24.88
C PRO A 83 -12.51 22.00 -25.54
N ALA A 84 -13.73 21.97 -26.07
CA ALA A 84 -14.26 20.81 -26.79
C ALA A 84 -13.37 20.44 -28.00
N SER A 85 -12.89 21.43 -28.75
CA SER A 85 -11.99 21.22 -29.89
C SER A 85 -10.68 20.56 -29.46
N THR A 86 -10.16 20.88 -28.28
CA THR A 86 -8.94 20.24 -27.73
C THR A 86 -9.20 18.80 -27.30
N ARG A 87 -10.37 18.50 -26.74
CA ARG A 87 -10.74 17.13 -26.31
C ARG A 87 -10.86 16.16 -27.49
N TYR A 88 -11.33 16.62 -28.65
CA TYR A 88 -11.37 15.81 -29.87
C TYR A 88 -9.99 15.63 -30.52
N TYR A 89 -9.02 16.50 -30.17
CA TYR A 89 -7.70 16.54 -30.81
C TYR A 89 -6.67 15.58 -30.22
N ALA A 90 -6.84 15.14 -28.98
CA ALA A 90 -5.85 14.32 -28.28
C ALA A 90 -6.50 13.30 -27.34
N ALA A 91 -6.22 12.02 -27.56
CA ALA A 91 -6.63 10.95 -26.68
C ALA A 91 -5.72 10.89 -25.44
N ILE A 92 -6.33 10.91 -24.25
CA ILE A 92 -5.61 10.63 -23.01
C ILE A 92 -5.33 9.13 -22.95
N LEU A 93 -4.07 8.75 -22.82
CA LEU A 93 -3.68 7.36 -22.68
C LEU A 93 -4.01 6.86 -21.27
N GLN A 94 -4.39 5.58 -21.18
CA GLN A 94 -4.76 4.96 -19.90
C GLN A 94 -3.68 5.13 -18.83
N ARG A 95 -2.40 4.99 -19.19
CA ARG A 95 -1.27 5.20 -18.26
C ARG A 95 -1.24 6.62 -17.66
N THR A 96 -1.56 7.64 -18.47
CA THR A 96 -1.59 9.05 -18.05
C THR A 96 -2.74 9.27 -17.08
N LEU A 97 -3.90 8.69 -17.40
CA LEU A 97 -5.08 8.71 -16.54
C LEU A 97 -4.80 8.02 -15.20
N THR A 98 -4.23 6.81 -15.21
CA THR A 98 -3.85 6.09 -13.99
C THR A 98 -2.86 6.87 -13.14
N ALA A 99 -1.84 7.50 -13.75
CA ALA A 99 -0.87 8.33 -13.03
C ALA A 99 -1.54 9.56 -12.39
N ALA A 100 -2.47 10.21 -13.09
CA ALA A 100 -3.23 11.33 -12.55
C ALA A 100 -4.11 10.89 -11.36
N TYR A 101 -4.76 9.72 -11.45
CA TYR A 101 -5.55 9.16 -10.35
C TYR A 101 -4.69 8.85 -9.11
N LYS A 102 -3.50 8.27 -9.32
CA LYS A 102 -2.54 8.04 -8.24
C LYS A 102 -2.07 9.35 -7.61
N LYS A 103 -1.69 10.35 -8.43
CA LYS A 103 -1.23 11.67 -7.96
C LYS A 103 -2.31 12.43 -7.18
N ALA A 104 -3.58 12.27 -7.57
CA ALA A 104 -4.72 12.88 -6.89
C ALA A 104 -5.04 12.20 -5.54
N ASP A 105 -4.26 11.20 -5.13
CA ASP A 105 -4.51 10.37 -3.95
C ASP A 105 -5.91 9.73 -3.96
N TYR A 106 -6.49 9.61 -5.16
CA TYR A 106 -7.89 9.22 -5.37
C TYR A 106 -8.11 7.77 -4.94
N PHE A 107 -7.11 6.91 -5.14
CA PHE A 107 -7.13 5.54 -4.66
C PHE A 107 -7.01 5.46 -3.13
N ALA A 108 -6.23 6.30 -2.46
CA ALA A 108 -6.16 6.25 -1.00
C ALA A 108 -7.47 6.75 -0.35
N ARG A 109 -8.13 7.76 -0.94
CA ARG A 109 -9.42 8.28 -0.45
C ARG A 109 -10.57 7.28 -0.59
N ASN A 110 -10.57 6.49 -1.65
CA ASN A 110 -11.65 5.53 -1.93
C ASN A 110 -11.35 4.11 -1.47
N VAL A 111 -10.11 3.83 -1.08
CA VAL A 111 -9.73 2.50 -0.66
C VAL A 111 -9.22 2.57 0.77
N ARG A 112 -10.13 2.31 1.72
CA ARG A 112 -9.81 1.52 2.91
C ARG A 112 -9.27 0.16 2.41
N THR A 113 -8.06 0.18 1.85
CA THR A 113 -7.46 -0.98 1.20
C THR A 113 -7.07 -1.90 2.32
N ILE A 114 -7.99 -2.76 2.70
CA ILE A 114 -7.60 -3.94 3.46
C ILE A 114 -6.73 -4.71 2.50
N GLN A 115 -5.41 -4.62 2.68
CA GLN A 115 -4.46 -5.37 1.88
C GLN A 115 -4.73 -6.84 2.18
N VAL A 116 -5.09 -7.59 1.14
CA VAL A 116 -5.31 -9.02 1.24
C VAL A 116 -4.02 -9.71 0.83
N LEU A 117 -3.42 -10.42 1.76
CA LEU A 117 -2.31 -11.33 1.53
C LEU A 117 -2.88 -12.72 1.23
N ILE A 118 -2.33 -13.34 0.19
CA ILE A 118 -2.68 -14.69 -0.23
C ILE A 118 -1.51 -15.60 0.09
N ASP A 119 -1.74 -16.61 0.94
CA ASP A 119 -0.77 -17.66 1.20
C ASP A 119 -0.77 -18.64 0.01
N ARG A 120 0.24 -18.47 -0.84
CA ARG A 120 0.43 -19.29 -2.03
C ARG A 120 0.80 -20.73 -1.68
N GLU A 121 1.54 -20.95 -0.60
CA GLU A 121 1.99 -22.29 -0.23
C GLU A 121 0.80 -23.15 0.18
N SER A 122 -0.07 -22.61 1.03
CA SER A 122 -1.33 -23.27 1.43
C SER A 122 -2.20 -23.66 0.23
N ILE A 123 -2.23 -22.84 -0.83
CA ILE A 123 -2.95 -23.15 -2.08
C ILE A 123 -2.25 -24.27 -2.85
N LEU A 124 -0.93 -24.22 -2.99
CA LEU A 124 -0.17 -25.17 -3.80
C LEU A 124 -0.10 -26.57 -3.17
N THR A 125 -0.04 -26.66 -1.85
CA THR A 125 -0.01 -27.94 -1.12
C THR A 125 -1.39 -28.57 -0.96
N GLY A 126 -2.46 -27.84 -1.30
CA GLY A 126 -3.84 -28.28 -1.13
C GLY A 126 -4.39 -28.12 0.28
N ALA A 127 -3.60 -27.61 1.25
CA ALA A 127 -4.05 -27.34 2.62
C ALA A 127 -5.23 -26.36 2.67
N ALA A 128 -5.31 -25.43 1.71
CA ALA A 128 -6.43 -24.52 1.54
C ALA A 128 -7.75 -25.23 1.16
N ALA A 129 -7.69 -26.37 0.47
CA ALA A 129 -8.87 -27.08 -0.02
C ALA A 129 -9.58 -27.89 1.08
N GLY A 130 -8.82 -28.35 2.09
CA GLY A 130 -9.35 -29.04 3.26
C GLY A 130 -9.82 -28.11 4.38
N GLY A 131 -9.58 -26.80 4.26
CA GLY A 131 -9.84 -25.82 5.33
C GLY A 131 -8.90 -25.94 6.53
N GLU A 132 -7.82 -26.73 6.41
CA GLU A 132 -6.85 -26.95 7.48
C GLU A 132 -6.02 -25.71 7.78
N GLN A 133 -5.74 -24.89 6.75
CA GLN A 133 -5.03 -23.62 6.92
C GLN A 133 -5.68 -22.48 6.15
N PRO A 134 -5.78 -21.28 6.76
CA PRO A 134 -6.29 -20.11 6.07
C PRO A 134 -5.32 -19.68 4.96
N TRP A 135 -5.86 -19.43 3.77
CA TRP A 135 -5.07 -18.97 2.61
C TRP A 135 -5.24 -17.48 2.35
N LYS A 136 -6.24 -16.84 2.97
CA LYS A 136 -6.61 -15.44 2.76
C LYS A 136 -6.47 -14.68 4.06
N HIS A 137 -5.64 -13.64 4.03
CA HIS A 137 -5.29 -12.85 5.22
C HIS A 137 -5.50 -11.38 4.94
N TYR A 138 -6.30 -10.73 5.77
CA TYR A 138 -6.52 -9.29 5.72
C TYR A 138 -5.57 -8.58 6.69
N ASP A 139 -4.75 -7.64 6.21
CA ASP A 139 -3.82 -6.89 7.07
C ASP A 139 -4.57 -5.91 7.99
N LEU A 140 -4.32 -6.03 9.29
CA LEU A 140 -4.89 -5.19 10.35
C LEU A 140 -3.87 -4.20 10.93
N GLY A 141 -2.60 -4.28 10.50
CA GLY A 141 -1.49 -3.50 11.05
C GLY A 141 -0.59 -4.33 11.96
N ASP A 142 -1.09 -4.72 13.12
CA ASP A 142 -0.40 -5.52 14.16
C ASP A 142 -0.52 -7.05 13.94
N GLY A 143 -1.55 -7.46 13.20
CA GLY A 143 -1.84 -8.84 12.87
C GLY A 143 -2.59 -8.98 11.55
N TYR A 144 -3.17 -10.16 11.35
CA TYR A 144 -3.98 -10.52 10.20
C TYR A 144 -5.33 -11.06 10.65
N CYS A 145 -6.38 -10.80 9.88
CA CYS A 145 -7.64 -11.53 9.99
C CYS A 145 -7.70 -12.62 8.91
N SER A 146 -7.91 -13.87 9.32
CA SER A 146 -8.10 -15.02 8.43
C SER A 146 -9.56 -15.26 8.04
N TYR A 147 -10.50 -14.42 8.51
CA TYR A 147 -11.91 -14.57 8.20
C TYR A 147 -12.23 -14.06 6.79
N ASP A 148 -12.78 -14.93 5.95
CA ASP A 148 -13.02 -14.67 4.53
C ASP A 148 -13.91 -13.45 4.24
N PHE A 149 -14.82 -13.12 5.18
CA PHE A 149 -15.82 -12.06 5.03
C PHE A 149 -15.58 -10.88 5.98
N LEU A 150 -14.32 -10.50 6.24
CA LEU A 150 -13.97 -9.37 7.09
C LEU A 150 -14.78 -8.08 6.78
N ALA A 151 -15.07 -7.82 5.51
CA ALA A 151 -15.85 -6.65 5.09
C ALA A 151 -17.26 -6.59 5.72
N LYS A 152 -17.84 -7.74 6.06
CA LYS A 152 -19.16 -7.90 6.70
C LYS A 152 -19.05 -8.25 8.19
N CYS A 153 -17.85 -8.38 8.74
CA CYS A 153 -17.66 -8.77 10.13
C CYS A 153 -18.17 -7.67 11.07
N PRO A 154 -19.07 -7.98 12.03
CA PRO A 154 -19.56 -7.00 13.01
C PRO A 154 -18.46 -6.57 13.98
N HIS A 155 -17.42 -7.39 14.18
CA HIS A 155 -16.32 -7.16 15.12
C HIS A 155 -15.06 -6.58 14.47
N ARG A 156 -15.15 -5.99 13.26
CA ARG A 156 -13.99 -5.54 12.46
C ARG A 156 -13.10 -4.47 13.12
N LEU A 157 -13.51 -3.92 14.26
CA LEU A 157 -12.75 -2.97 15.07
C LEU A 157 -12.18 -3.58 16.37
N ALA A 158 -12.51 -4.84 16.67
CA ALA A 158 -12.10 -5.57 17.86
C ALA A 158 -11.47 -6.92 17.49
N CYS A 159 -10.79 -6.99 16.35
CA CYS A 159 -10.27 -8.24 15.77
C CYS A 159 -9.31 -8.97 16.71
N ALA A 160 -8.51 -8.28 17.52
CA ALA A 160 -7.49 -8.91 18.39
C ALA A 160 -8.07 -9.94 19.37
N ARG A 161 -9.35 -9.84 19.74
CA ARG A 161 -10.05 -10.79 20.61
C ARG A 161 -10.65 -12.00 19.86
N CYS A 162 -10.61 -11.98 18.53
CA CYS A 162 -11.33 -12.94 17.69
C CYS A 162 -10.49 -14.20 17.40
N PRO A 163 -11.08 -15.40 17.31
CA PRO A 163 -10.38 -16.61 16.90
C PRO A 163 -9.72 -16.51 15.51
N PHE A 164 -10.26 -15.68 14.61
CA PHE A 164 -9.68 -15.47 13.27
C PHE A 164 -8.48 -14.51 13.26
N TYR A 165 -8.06 -13.96 14.40
CA TYR A 165 -6.88 -13.13 14.49
C TYR A 165 -5.61 -13.99 14.52
N VAL A 166 -4.67 -13.63 13.65
CA VAL A 166 -3.36 -14.25 13.52
C VAL A 166 -2.29 -13.17 13.69
N PRO A 167 -1.49 -13.19 14.76
CA PRO A 167 -0.48 -12.16 14.98
C PRO A 167 0.71 -12.28 14.02
N LYS A 168 1.27 -11.14 13.64
CA LYS A 168 2.54 -11.08 12.88
C LYS A 168 3.66 -11.66 13.74
N GLN A 169 4.63 -12.31 13.10
CA GLN A 169 5.79 -12.90 13.80
C GLN A 169 6.50 -11.87 14.69
N SER A 170 6.65 -10.64 14.20
CA SER A 170 7.26 -9.52 14.93
C SER A 170 6.54 -9.13 16.23
N THR A 171 5.24 -9.42 16.33
CA THR A 171 4.37 -8.94 17.41
C THR A 171 4.02 -10.04 18.41
N ARG A 172 4.28 -11.32 18.09
CA ARG A 172 4.00 -12.46 18.98
C ARG A 172 4.61 -12.33 20.37
N GLY A 173 5.86 -11.87 20.46
CA GLY A 173 6.51 -11.65 21.77
C GLY A 173 5.87 -10.52 22.57
N GLN A 174 5.38 -9.46 21.91
CA GLN A 174 4.68 -8.36 22.58
C GLN A 174 3.35 -8.81 23.18
N LEU A 175 2.67 -9.78 22.55
CA LEU A 175 1.42 -10.33 23.09
C LEU A 175 1.61 -11.03 24.44
N LEU A 176 2.75 -11.67 24.66
CA LEU A 176 3.06 -12.28 25.95
C LEU A 176 3.24 -11.21 27.04
N ALA A 177 3.96 -10.13 26.72
CA ALA A 177 4.10 -8.99 27.64
C ALA A 177 2.75 -8.30 27.94
N VAL A 178 1.84 -8.26 26.96
CA VAL A 178 0.47 -7.75 27.16
C VAL A 178 -0.30 -8.61 28.15
N LYS A 179 -0.17 -9.95 28.10
CA LYS A 179 -0.81 -10.85 29.07
C LYS A 179 -0.37 -10.52 30.49
N ASP A 180 0.94 -10.47 30.72
CA ASP A 180 1.51 -10.20 32.04
C ASP A 180 1.07 -8.81 32.56
N GLY A 181 0.99 -7.82 31.67
CA GLY A 181 0.48 -6.50 32.00
C GLY A 181 -1.00 -6.48 32.38
N ILE A 182 -1.84 -7.29 31.72
CA ILE A 182 -3.27 -7.42 32.07
C ILE A 182 -3.42 -8.03 33.46
N ASP A 183 -2.68 -9.11 33.74
CA ASP A 183 -2.70 -9.76 35.06
C ASP A 183 -2.25 -8.78 36.15
N GLN A 184 -1.17 -8.01 35.90
CA GLN A 184 -0.71 -6.98 36.81
C GLN A 184 -1.75 -5.88 37.06
N MET A 185 -2.45 -5.41 36.02
CA MET A 185 -3.50 -4.39 36.16
C MET A 185 -4.69 -4.91 36.98
N LEU A 186 -5.10 -6.17 36.77
CA LEU A 186 -6.19 -6.80 37.52
C LEU A 186 -5.88 -6.94 39.02
N GLU A 187 -4.60 -7.11 39.36
CA GLU A 187 -4.12 -7.25 40.74
C GLU A 187 -3.86 -5.92 41.44
N GLN A 188 -3.27 -4.95 40.72
CA GLN A 188 -2.70 -3.75 41.35
C GLN A 188 -3.62 -2.52 41.29
N LEU A 189 -4.63 -2.50 40.42
CA LEU A 189 -5.49 -1.34 40.21
C LEU A 189 -6.87 -1.53 40.83
N ASP A 190 -7.39 -0.45 41.41
CA ASP A 190 -8.79 -0.35 41.82
C ASP A 190 -9.66 -0.09 40.57
N LEU A 191 -10.12 -1.17 39.96
CA LEU A 191 -10.91 -1.14 38.73
C LEU A 191 -12.41 -1.04 39.03
N THR A 192 -13.14 -0.30 38.19
CA THR A 192 -14.60 -0.41 38.11
C THR A 192 -15.01 -1.79 37.59
N ASN A 193 -16.27 -2.17 37.80
CA ASN A 193 -16.77 -3.46 37.32
C ASN A 193 -16.61 -3.62 35.80
N ASP A 194 -16.92 -2.57 35.03
CA ASP A 194 -16.83 -2.59 33.56
C ASP A 194 -15.37 -2.71 33.09
N GLU A 195 -14.43 -2.02 33.73
CA GLU A 195 -13.00 -2.13 33.43
C GLU A 195 -12.44 -3.52 33.75
N ARG A 196 -12.86 -4.08 34.89
CA ARG A 196 -12.48 -5.43 35.29
C ARG A 196 -13.01 -6.47 34.30
N GLU A 197 -14.28 -6.39 33.92
CA GLU A 197 -14.88 -7.28 32.92
C GLU A 197 -14.15 -7.18 31.57
N ALA A 198 -13.81 -5.96 31.14
CA ALA A 198 -13.06 -5.75 29.91
C ALA A 198 -11.66 -6.41 29.94
N LEU A 199 -10.93 -6.25 31.05
CA LEU A 199 -9.60 -6.83 31.23
C LEU A 199 -9.62 -8.34 31.40
N GLU A 200 -10.62 -8.89 32.10
CA GLU A 200 -10.82 -10.34 32.20
C GLU A 200 -11.11 -10.95 30.83
N GLY A 201 -11.97 -10.31 30.02
CA GLY A 201 -12.21 -10.72 28.64
C GLY A 201 -10.96 -10.63 27.74
N ASP A 202 -10.13 -9.60 27.91
CA ASP A 202 -8.83 -9.51 27.21
C ASP A 202 -7.88 -10.63 27.64
N ARG A 203 -7.80 -10.92 28.94
CA ARG A 203 -6.98 -12.02 29.47
C ARG A 203 -7.40 -13.36 28.89
N GLU A 204 -8.69 -13.64 28.84
CA GLU A 204 -9.23 -14.87 28.25
C GLU A 204 -8.87 -14.98 26.76
N ALA A 205 -9.06 -13.90 26.01
CA ALA A 205 -8.74 -13.88 24.58
C ALA A 205 -7.24 -14.09 24.31
N VAL A 206 -6.37 -13.42 25.07
CA VAL A 206 -4.91 -13.55 24.94
C VAL A 206 -4.46 -14.95 25.36
N THR A 207 -5.06 -15.53 26.41
CA THR A 207 -4.76 -16.90 26.85
C THR A 207 -5.14 -17.93 25.79
N ALA A 208 -6.35 -17.84 25.22
CA ALA A 208 -6.78 -18.72 24.13
C ALA A 208 -5.91 -18.55 22.87
N LEU A 209 -5.44 -17.34 22.57
CA LEU A 209 -4.47 -17.11 21.49
C LEU A 209 -3.12 -17.76 21.80
N ALA A 210 -2.60 -17.62 23.02
CA ALA A 210 -1.34 -18.22 23.45
C ALA A 210 -1.37 -19.75 23.34
N GLU A 211 -2.47 -20.39 23.76
CA GLU A 211 -2.66 -21.84 23.63
C GLU A 211 -2.61 -22.31 22.17
N ARG A 212 -3.25 -21.59 21.25
CA ARG A 212 -3.19 -21.92 19.81
C ARG A 212 -1.78 -21.78 19.23
N LEU A 213 -0.97 -20.90 19.79
CA LEU A 213 0.41 -20.68 19.38
C LEU A 213 1.41 -21.60 20.10
N ALA A 214 0.95 -22.44 21.05
CA ALA A 214 1.82 -23.23 21.91
C ALA A 214 2.70 -24.24 21.14
N ASP A 215 2.24 -24.67 19.97
CA ASP A 215 2.93 -25.62 19.08
C ASP A 215 3.66 -24.91 17.92
N THR A 216 3.64 -23.57 17.89
CA THR A 216 4.36 -22.80 16.87
C THR A 216 5.81 -22.59 17.30
N PRO A 217 6.81 -22.96 16.49
CA PRO A 217 8.21 -22.79 16.86
C PRO A 217 8.55 -21.31 17.06
N THR A 218 9.29 -21.02 18.13
CA THR A 218 9.86 -19.70 18.36
C THR A 218 10.94 -19.40 17.32
N PRO A 219 11.35 -18.13 17.14
CA PRO A 219 12.49 -17.81 16.29
C PRO A 219 13.78 -18.55 16.65
N ALA A 220 13.92 -19.02 17.90
CA ALA A 220 15.05 -19.81 18.36
C ALA A 220 14.95 -21.32 18.02
N GLY A 221 13.81 -21.78 17.49
CA GLY A 221 13.55 -23.18 17.15
C GLY A 221 12.52 -23.87 18.05
N PRO A 222 12.70 -23.94 19.39
CA PRO A 222 11.81 -24.72 20.24
C PRO A 222 10.42 -24.09 20.34
N THR A 223 9.40 -24.92 20.53
CA THR A 223 8.01 -24.48 20.75
C THR A 223 7.78 -24.05 22.21
N PRO A 224 6.79 -23.19 22.49
CA PRO A 224 6.40 -22.88 23.86
C PRO A 224 6.12 -24.10 24.74
N ARG A 225 5.53 -25.19 24.20
CA ARG A 225 5.35 -26.43 24.97
C ARG A 225 6.66 -27.08 25.36
N GLU A 226 7.63 -27.15 24.44
CA GLU A 226 8.95 -27.71 24.71
C GLU A 226 9.71 -26.91 25.77
N LEU A 227 9.57 -25.58 25.74
CA LEU A 227 10.17 -24.69 26.74
C LEU A 227 9.51 -24.85 28.12
N GLY A 228 8.19 -25.05 28.18
CA GLY A 228 7.46 -25.33 29.43
C GLY A 228 7.71 -26.73 30.00
N THR A 229 8.20 -27.68 29.19
CA THR A 229 8.66 -28.99 29.68
C THR A 229 10.09 -28.97 30.21
N SER A 230 10.86 -27.94 29.91
CA SER A 230 12.19 -27.70 30.48
C SER A 230 12.12 -26.89 31.79
N ASP A 231 11.19 -27.23 32.67
CA ASP A 231 11.29 -26.82 34.07
C ASP A 231 12.44 -27.61 34.70
N SER A 232 13.65 -27.07 34.56
CA SER A 232 14.72 -27.27 35.54
C SER A 232 14.25 -26.63 36.86
N PHE A 233 13.31 -27.29 37.54
CA PHE A 233 12.98 -27.00 38.92
C PHE A 233 14.25 -27.25 39.72
N ILE A 234 14.99 -26.19 40.04
CA ILE A 234 16.06 -26.25 41.03
C ILE A 234 15.37 -26.14 42.38
N PRO A 235 15.25 -27.23 43.15
CA PRO A 235 14.62 -27.15 44.46
C PRO A 235 15.44 -26.17 45.32
N LEU A 236 14.75 -25.34 46.09
CA LEU A 236 15.37 -24.36 47.01
C LEU A 236 16.45 -24.99 47.91
N THR A 237 16.32 -26.28 48.21
CA THR A 237 17.32 -27.07 48.96
C THR A 237 18.66 -27.22 48.26
N GLN A 238 18.72 -27.20 46.92
CA GLN A 238 19.98 -27.19 46.17
C GLN A 238 20.66 -25.82 46.18
N LEU A 239 19.89 -24.73 46.08
CA LEU A 239 20.42 -23.36 46.16
C LEU A 239 21.01 -23.05 47.54
N ILE A 240 20.40 -23.56 48.62
CA ILE A 240 20.91 -23.37 49.98
C ILE A 240 22.25 -24.10 50.18
N LYS A 241 22.42 -25.28 49.58
CA LYS A 241 23.68 -26.05 49.66
C LYS A 241 24.85 -25.38 48.94
N THR A 242 24.59 -24.60 47.90
CA THR A 242 25.64 -23.88 47.16
C THR A 242 26.10 -22.59 47.83
N ILE A 243 25.33 -22.08 48.80
CA ILE A 243 25.60 -20.79 49.48
C ILE A 243 26.17 -21.00 50.88
N THR A 244 26.09 -22.22 51.44
CA THR A 244 26.61 -22.50 52.79
C THR A 244 28.06 -23.00 52.71
N PRO A 245 29.07 -22.28 53.22
CA PRO A 245 30.43 -22.80 53.29
C PRO A 245 30.50 -23.99 54.25
N PRO A 246 31.36 -24.99 54.00
CA PRO A 246 31.55 -26.09 54.94
C PRO A 246 32.12 -25.51 56.24
N ASN A 247 31.43 -25.74 57.36
CA ASN A 247 32.00 -25.53 58.68
C ASN A 247 33.26 -26.40 58.79
N GLU A 248 34.41 -25.77 59.03
CA GLU A 248 35.63 -26.44 59.47
C GLU A 248 35.33 -27.09 60.82
N GLU A 249 35.16 -28.42 60.83
CA GLU A 249 35.25 -29.22 62.04
C GLU A 249 36.75 -29.48 62.35
N ASP A 250 37.14 -28.97 63.51
CA ASP A 250 38.45 -29.05 64.15
C ASP A 250 38.82 -30.50 64.52
N PRO A 251 40.00 -31.03 64.15
CA PRO A 251 40.42 -32.36 64.58
C PRO A 251 41.19 -32.33 65.90
N GLN A 252 40.74 -33.18 66.84
CA GLN A 252 41.45 -33.58 68.06
C GLN A 252 42.77 -34.31 67.77
#